data_AF-A0A495XW46-F1
#
_entry.id   AF-A0A495XW46-F1
#
_cell.length_a   1.000
_cell.length_b   1.000
_cell.length_c   1.000
_cell.angle_alpha   90.00
_cell.angle_beta   90.00
_cell.angle_gamma   90.00
#
_symmetry.space_group_name_H-M   'P 1'
#
loop_
_entity.id
_entity.type
_entity.pdbx_description
1 polymer ?
#
loop_
_entity_poly.entity_id
_entity_poly.type
_entity_poly.pdbx_seq_one_letter_code
_entity_poly.pdbx_strand_id
1 'polypeptide(L)' 'MEMSQVWPRLAPSTQTWLVEHNGEPLPDDILDEILTITAGRRDPRWWAGDSHEGETQLTDEAVDWIDETANGE' A
#
# COMPACT_ATOMS: atom_id res chain seq x y z
N MET A 1 -1.82 -11.82 -2.54
CA MET A 1 -0.39 -11.69 -2.24
C MET A 1 -0.24 -10.71 -1.09
N GLU A 2 -0.05 -11.19 0.14
CA GLU A 2 -0.12 -10.34 1.35
C GLU A 2 0.84 -9.15 1.33
N MET A 3 0.55 -8.09 2.11
CA MET A 3 1.41 -6.90 2.20
C MET A 3 2.85 -7.27 2.56
N SER A 4 3.05 -8.25 3.44
CA SER A 4 4.35 -8.84 3.77
C SER A 4 5.12 -9.41 2.57
N GLN A 5 4.43 -9.80 1.49
CA GLN A 5 5.04 -10.26 0.24
C GLN A 5 5.29 -9.11 -0.73
N VAL A 6 4.44 -8.08 -0.73
CA VAL A 6 4.57 -6.90 -1.59
C VAL A 6 5.66 -5.96 -1.07
N TRP A 7 5.67 -5.70 0.24
CA TRP A 7 6.58 -4.78 0.93
C TRP A 7 8.06 -4.93 0.57
N PRO A 8 8.69 -6.12 0.66
CA PRO A 8 10.11 -6.28 0.30
C PRO A 8 10.40 -6.11 -1.19
N ARG A 9 9.37 -6.04 -2.04
CA ARG A 9 9.49 -5.82 -3.49
C ARG A 9 9.30 -4.35 -3.88
N LEU A 10 8.80 -3.52 -2.98
CA LEU A 10 8.63 -2.09 -3.20
C LEU A 10 9.98 -1.38 -3.22
N ALA A 11 10.09 -0.33 -4.01
CA ALA A 11 11.20 0.59 -3.98
C ALA A 11 11.33 1.20 -2.58
N PRO A 12 12.56 1.47 -2.11
CA PRO A 12 12.78 2.07 -0.80
C PRO A 12 12.09 3.43 -0.66
N SER A 13 12.02 4.23 -1.73
CA SER A 13 11.29 5.50 -1.75
C SER A 13 9.78 5.30 -1.54
N THR A 14 9.21 4.25 -2.12
CA THR A 14 7.80 3.89 -1.99
C THR A 14 7.49 3.39 -0.59
N GLN A 15 8.37 2.57 -0.01
CA GLN A 15 8.25 2.17 1.39
C GLN A 15 8.28 3.39 2.31
N THR A 16 9.26 4.30 2.15
CA THR A 16 9.33 5.53 2.96
C THR A 16 8.06 6.37 2.85
N TRP A 17 7.54 6.58 1.63
CA TRP A 17 6.30 7.33 1.46
C TRP A 17 5.12 6.64 2.15
N LEU A 18 5.00 5.32 2.01
CA LEU A 18 3.93 4.56 2.68
C LEU A 18 4.06 4.62 4.21
N VAL A 19 5.27 4.64 4.76
CA VAL A 19 5.45 4.82 6.22
C VAL A 19 4.95 6.20 6.67
N GLU A 20 5.20 7.25 5.90
CA GLU A 20 4.84 8.62 6.28
C GLU A 20 3.37 8.99 5.95
N HIS A 21 2.79 8.35 4.94
CA HIS A 21 1.53 8.77 4.29
C HIS A 21 0.53 7.60 4.05
N ASN A 22 0.63 6.48 4.76
CA ASN A 22 -0.25 5.30 4.57
C ASN A 22 -1.77 5.59 4.69
N GLY A 23 -2.18 6.61 5.44
CA GLY A 23 -3.57 7.04 5.58
C GLY A 23 -4.08 7.95 4.45
N GLU A 24 -3.21 8.34 3.53
CA GLU A 24 -3.53 9.24 2.41
C GLU A 24 -3.85 8.46 1.12
N PRO A 25 -4.53 9.09 0.14
CA PRO A 25 -4.72 8.53 -1.21
C PRO A 25 -3.39 8.14 -1.84
N LEU A 26 -3.33 6.92 -2.41
CA LEU A 26 -2.13 6.44 -3.09
C LEU A 26 -1.93 7.24 -4.39
N PRO A 27 -0.76 7.87 -4.58
CA PRO A 27 -0.44 8.53 -5.85
C PRO A 27 -0.28 7.48 -6.96
N ASP A 28 -0.53 7.88 -8.22
CA ASP A 28 -0.50 6.99 -9.38
C ASP A 28 0.81 6.20 -9.53
N ASP A 29 1.95 6.80 -9.18
CA ASP A 29 3.29 6.18 -9.28
C ASP A 29 3.43 5.00 -8.32
N ILE A 30 2.97 5.16 -7.08
CA ILE A 30 2.97 4.11 -6.05
C ILE A 30 1.95 3.03 -6.40
N LEU A 31 0.78 3.44 -6.90
CA LEU A 31 -0.24 2.51 -7.35
C LEU A 31 0.24 1.65 -8.53
N ASP A 32 0.93 2.24 -9.52
CA ASP A 32 1.48 1.53 -10.68
C ASP A 32 2.57 0.53 -10.28
N GLU A 33 3.47 0.92 -9.36
CA GLU A 33 4.51 0.04 -8.83
C GLU A 33 3.90 -1.18 -8.13
N ILE A 34 2.94 -0.93 -7.25
CA ILE A 34 2.21 -1.95 -6.52
C ILE A 34 1.45 -2.89 -7.48
N LEU A 35 0.78 -2.33 -8.49
CA LEU A 35 0.08 -3.11 -9.51
C LEU A 35 1.06 -3.95 -10.33
N THR A 36 2.25 -3.42 -10.63
CA THR A 36 3.32 -4.16 -11.32
C THR A 36 3.76 -5.36 -10.49
N ILE A 37 3.95 -5.20 -9.18
CA ILE A 37 4.35 -6.28 -8.26
C ILE A 37 3.25 -7.35 -8.11
N THR A 38 2.00 -6.91 -8.04
CA THR A 38 0.84 -7.80 -7.84
C THR A 38 0.28 -8.37 -9.14
N ALA A 39 0.92 -8.09 -10.28
CA ALA A 39 0.45 -8.46 -11.62
C ALA A 39 -0.98 -7.97 -11.90
N GLY A 40 -1.28 -6.74 -11.49
CA GLY A 40 -2.56 -6.06 -11.67
C GLY A 40 -3.69 -6.55 -10.76
N ARG A 41 -3.40 -7.43 -9.79
CA ARG A 41 -4.41 -7.95 -8.87
C ARG A 41 -4.64 -6.99 -7.73
N ARG A 42 -5.83 -6.40 -7.67
CA ARG A 42 -6.31 -5.65 -6.51
C ARG A 42 -6.93 -6.60 -5.49
N ASP A 43 -6.28 -6.79 -4.34
CA ASP A 43 -6.82 -7.49 -3.19
C ASP A 43 -7.54 -6.52 -2.22
N PRO A 44 -8.86 -6.65 -2.01
CA PRO A 44 -9.65 -5.71 -1.19
C PRO A 44 -9.32 -5.76 0.30
N ARG A 45 -8.42 -6.66 0.72
CA ARG A 45 -7.93 -6.73 2.10
C ARG A 45 -6.83 -5.71 2.40
N TRP A 46 -6.12 -5.20 1.37
CA TRP A 46 -4.96 -4.31 1.57
C TRP A 46 -5.14 -2.91 0.99
N TRP A 47 -5.91 -2.79 -0.08
CA TRP A 47 -6.38 -1.50 -0.54
C TRP A 47 -7.90 -1.57 -0.62
N ALA A 48 -8.54 -0.54 -0.08
CA ALA A 48 -9.94 -0.33 -0.35
C ALA A 48 -10.02 -0.04 -1.85
N GLY A 49 -10.67 -0.91 -2.61
CA GLY A 49 -11.05 -0.54 -3.96
C GLY A 49 -11.82 0.79 -3.91
N ASP A 50 -11.69 1.63 -4.93
CA ASP A 50 -12.38 2.94 -5.10
C ASP A 50 -12.95 3.53 -3.80
N SER A 51 -12.08 4.16 -3.00
CA SER A 51 -12.50 4.94 -1.85
C SER A 51 -13.04 6.30 -2.30
N HIS A 52 -13.54 7.09 -1.34
CA HIS A 52 -14.21 8.37 -1.54
C HIS A 52 -13.54 9.20 -2.66
N GLU A 53 -14.31 9.54 -3.69
CA GLU A 53 -13.89 10.36 -4.85
C GLU A 53 -13.09 9.66 -5.96
N GLY A 54 -12.97 8.32 -5.96
CA GLY A 54 -12.33 7.57 -7.05
C GLY A 54 -10.84 7.31 -6.86
N GLU A 55 -10.33 7.63 -5.68
CA GLU A 55 -8.93 7.47 -5.32
C GLU A 55 -8.72 6.14 -4.59
N THR A 56 -7.60 5.45 -4.88
CA THR A 56 -7.28 4.18 -4.24
C THR A 56 -6.55 4.46 -2.92
N GLN A 57 -7.06 3.93 -1.82
CA GLN A 57 -6.46 4.06 -0.49
C GLN A 57 -6.15 2.68 0.09
N LEU A 58 -5.18 2.64 1.01
CA LEU A 58 -4.96 1.44 1.82
C LEU A 58 -6.15 1.18 2.74
N THR A 59 -6.38 -0.09 3.06
CA THR A 59 -7.32 -0.45 4.14
C THR A 59 -6.68 -0.16 5.49
N ASP A 60 -7.49 0.07 6.52
CA ASP A 60 -7.01 0.19 7.91
C ASP A 60 -6.10 -0.98 8.32
N GLU A 61 -6.40 -2.21 7.87
CA GLU A 61 -5.57 -3.40 8.15
C GLU A 61 -4.17 -3.30 7.51
N ALA A 62 -4.06 -2.72 6.31
CA ALA A 62 -2.77 -2.50 5.67
C ALA A 62 -1.99 -1.33 6.29
N VAL A 63 -2.70 -0.28 6.70
CA VAL A 63 -2.12 0.85 7.43
C VAL A 63 -1.49 0.37 8.74
N ASP A 64 -2.25 -0.40 9.52
CA ASP A 64 -1.81 -0.97 10.80
C ASP A 64 -0.56 -1.85 10.61
N TRP A 65 -0.58 -2.75 9.62
CA TRP A 65 0.56 -3.59 9.30
C TRP A 65 1.82 -2.81 8.90
N ILE A 66 1.65 -1.73 8.13
CA ILE A 66 2.78 -0.87 7.73
C ILE A 66 3.35 -0.17 8.95
N ASP A 67 2.51 0.34 9.85
CA ASP A 67 2.95 1.01 11.07
C ASP A 67 3.72 0.05 11.98
N GLU A 68 3.20 -1.16 12.20
CA GLU A 68 3.87 -2.23 12.95
C GLU A 68 5.23 -2.60 12.30
N THR A 69 5.25 -2.80 10.99
CA THR A 69 6.46 -3.20 10.24
C THR A 69 7.50 -2.09 10.19
N ALA A 70 7.08 -0.83 10.10
CA ALA A 70 7.97 0.32 9.98
C ALA A 70 8.53 0.78 11.34
N ASN A 71 7.70 0.76 12.39
CA ASN A 71 8.14 1.04 13.76
C ASN A 71 8.84 -0.15 14.40
N GLY A 72 8.74 -1.35 13.80
CA GLY A 72 9.43 -2.56 14.25
C GLY A 72 8.90 -3.07 15.59
N GLU A 73 7.62 -2.80 15.88
CA GLU A 73 6.92 -3.32 17.05
C GLU A 73 6.59 -4.82 16.92
#